data_AF-A0A8J6PDI8-F1
#
_entry.id   AF-A0A8J6PDI8-F1
#
_cell.length_a   1.000
_cell.length_b   1.000
_cell.length_c   1.000
_cell.angle_alpha   90.00
_cell.angle_beta   90.00
_cell.angle_gamma   90.00
#
_symmetry.space_group_name_H-M   'P 1'
#
loop_
_entity.id
_entity.type
_entity.pdbx_description
1 polymer ?
#
loop_
_entity_poly.entity_id
_entity_poly.type
_entity_poly.pdbx_seq_one_letter_code
_entity_poly.pdbx_strand_id
1 'polypeptide(L)'
;MKVTIKTALICAAVWIGFKLLGYQLGWNIPDYTSLFVLTNILGLLVAVSVGLYLQKRKGVEDDSMLTDIKNGMTSGVIYALVVCGFLYFYYEKIDPEYNQKMIAEREMYFKTVVDDPAKLKELKASNKELEVMTKEEIIEEFRKTPQMLFSGTFMMTFGMLSMLVLSTLYSILVSIIYRKVLFR
;
A
#
# COMPACT_ATOMS: atom_id res chain seq x y z
N MET A 1 -17.76 3.69 -20.51
CA MET A 1 -16.74 3.20 -19.54
C MET A 1 -17.08 1.79 -19.10
N LYS A 2 -16.11 0.87 -19.16
CA LYS A 2 -16.28 -0.53 -18.71
C LYS A 2 -16.73 -0.58 -17.23
N VAL A 3 -17.53 -1.58 -16.87
CA VAL A 3 -18.09 -1.69 -15.51
C VAL A 3 -17.00 -1.90 -14.47
N THR A 4 -15.97 -2.67 -14.83
CA THR A 4 -14.77 -2.89 -14.02
C THR A 4 -14.10 -1.57 -13.63
N ILE A 5 -13.89 -0.68 -14.61
CA ILE A 5 -13.32 0.66 -14.39
C ILE A 5 -14.24 1.51 -13.50
N LYS A 6 -15.55 1.56 -13.78
CA LYS A 6 -16.53 2.30 -12.94
C LYS A 6 -16.47 1.85 -11.48
N THR A 7 -16.46 0.54 -11.26
CA THR A 7 -16.44 -0.04 -9.91
C THR A 7 -15.15 0.30 -9.17
N ALA A 8 -14.01 0.21 -9.86
CA ALA A 8 -12.71 0.59 -9.31
C ALA A 8 -12.66 2.07 -8.89
N LEU A 9 -13.15 2.98 -9.73
CA LEU A 9 -13.20 4.41 -9.42
C LEU A 9 -14.09 4.72 -8.21
N ILE A 10 -15.26 4.07 -8.10
CA ILE A 10 -16.15 4.24 -6.94
C ILE A 10 -15.46 3.75 -5.67
N CYS A 11 -14.88 2.55 -5.68
CA CYS A 11 -14.19 2.01 -4.51
C CYS A 11 -12.99 2.88 -4.11
N ALA A 12 -12.23 3.39 -5.09
CA ALA A 12 -11.11 4.29 -4.84
C ALA A 12 -11.60 5.61 -4.21
N ALA A 13 -12.66 6.22 -4.77
CA ALA A 13 -13.23 7.44 -4.24
C ALA A 13 -13.76 7.28 -2.80
N VAL A 14 -14.43 6.15 -2.50
CA VAL A 14 -14.90 5.83 -1.14
C VAL A 14 -13.73 5.75 -0.16
N TRP A 15 -12.66 5.03 -0.53
CA TRP A 15 -11.50 4.90 0.35
C TRP A 15 -10.73 6.22 0.51
N ILE A 16 -10.55 6.99 -0.57
CA ILE A 16 -9.93 8.32 -0.52
C ILE A 16 -10.74 9.25 0.39
N GLY A 17 -12.07 9.25 0.26
CA GLY A 17 -12.96 9.99 1.14
C GLY A 17 -12.79 9.57 2.60
N PHE A 18 -12.72 8.27 2.88
CA PHE A 18 -12.45 7.76 4.22
C PHE A 18 -11.10 8.22 4.77
N LYS A 19 -10.03 8.20 3.97
CA LYS A 19 -8.70 8.67 4.39
C LYS A 19 -8.71 10.18 4.69
N LEU A 20 -9.36 10.98 3.86
CA LEU A 20 -9.50 12.42 4.07
C LEU A 20 -10.36 12.75 5.30
N LEU A 21 -11.44 12.01 5.54
CA LEU A 21 -12.22 12.13 6.78
C LEU A 21 -11.36 11.80 8.00
N GLY A 22 -10.56 10.74 7.94
CA GLY A 22 -9.61 10.40 8.99
C GLY A 22 -8.62 11.55 9.27
N TYR A 23 -8.10 12.21 8.24
CA TYR A 23 -7.27 13.39 8.40
C TYR A 23 -7.99 14.53 9.12
N GLN A 24 -9.24 14.84 8.74
CA GLN A 24 -10.05 15.87 9.40
C GLN A 24 -10.36 15.55 10.86
N LEU A 25 -10.45 14.26 11.21
CA LEU A 25 -10.67 13.78 12.58
C LEU A 25 -9.37 13.65 13.39
N GLY A 26 -8.22 14.01 12.83
CA GLY A 26 -6.91 13.91 13.50
C GLY A 26 -6.38 12.48 13.62
N TRP A 27 -6.88 11.54 12.81
CA TRP A 27 -6.41 10.14 12.78
C TRP A 27 -5.14 9.95 11.95
N ASN A 28 -4.47 11.02 11.56
CA ASN A 28 -3.16 10.99 10.91
C ASN A 28 -2.01 10.78 11.91
N ILE A 29 -2.17 9.78 12.78
CA ILE A 29 -1.15 9.33 13.74
C ILE A 29 -0.81 7.86 13.48
N PRO A 30 0.39 7.39 13.88
CA PRO A 30 0.88 6.04 13.55
C PRO A 30 -0.08 4.91 13.94
N ASP A 31 -0.80 5.06 15.04
CA ASP A 31 -1.73 4.06 15.59
C ASP A 31 -2.85 3.67 14.61
N TYR A 32 -3.33 4.62 13.80
CA TYR A 32 -4.40 4.37 12.82
C TYR A 32 -3.88 3.95 11.44
N THR A 33 -2.57 3.90 11.23
CA THR A 33 -2.00 3.56 9.91
C THR A 33 -2.43 2.18 9.43
N SER A 34 -2.47 1.20 10.33
CA SER A 34 -2.96 -0.15 10.03
C SER A 34 -4.42 -0.16 9.56
N LEU A 35 -5.27 0.70 10.14
CA LEU A 35 -6.68 0.81 9.73
C LEU A 35 -6.79 1.31 8.29
N PHE A 36 -6.04 2.34 7.91
CA PHE A 36 -6.07 2.86 6.53
C PHE A 36 -5.50 1.87 5.52
N VAL A 37 -4.44 1.14 5.89
CA VAL A 37 -3.84 0.10 5.03
C VAL A 37 -4.82 -1.06 4.82
N LEU A 38 -5.43 -1.59 5.88
CA LEU A 38 -6.35 -2.73 5.78
C LEU A 38 -7.64 -2.36 5.03
N THR A 39 -8.19 -1.18 5.28
CA THR A 39 -9.35 -0.69 4.53
C THR A 39 -9.03 -0.40 3.07
N ASN A 40 -7.78 -0.04 2.74
CA ASN A 40 -7.32 0.12 1.36
C ASN A 40 -7.30 -1.22 0.62
N ILE A 41 -6.69 -2.22 1.27
CA ILE A 41 -6.66 -3.59 0.78
C ILE A 41 -8.09 -4.08 0.55
N LEU A 42 -8.99 -3.89 1.53
CA LEU A 42 -10.40 -4.23 1.38
C LEU A 42 -11.04 -3.53 0.17
N GLY A 43 -10.79 -2.23 -0.02
CA GLY A 43 -11.30 -1.49 -1.18
C GLY A 43 -10.85 -2.07 -2.52
N LEU A 44 -9.59 -2.51 -2.64
CA LEU A 44 -9.08 -3.20 -3.82
C LEU A 44 -9.77 -4.55 -4.03
N LEU A 45 -9.93 -5.36 -2.98
CA LEU A 45 -10.59 -6.65 -3.06
C LEU A 45 -12.07 -6.50 -3.49
N VAL A 46 -12.76 -5.50 -2.95
CA VAL A 46 -14.14 -5.17 -3.35
C VAL A 46 -14.19 -4.71 -4.81
N ALA A 47 -13.27 -3.85 -5.24
CA ALA A 47 -13.21 -3.38 -6.63
C ALA A 47 -13.04 -4.55 -7.63
N VAL A 48 -12.15 -5.49 -7.32
CA VAL A 48 -11.90 -6.67 -8.15
C VAL A 48 -13.13 -7.59 -8.17
N SER A 49 -13.61 -8.00 -6.99
CA SER A 49 -14.71 -8.96 -6.87
C SER A 49 -16.02 -8.42 -7.45
N VAL A 50 -16.48 -7.26 -6.99
CA VAL A 50 -17.72 -6.64 -7.48
C VAL A 50 -17.60 -6.25 -8.96
N GLY A 51 -16.45 -5.72 -9.38
CA GLY A 51 -16.22 -5.34 -10.77
C GLY A 51 -16.33 -6.54 -11.72
N LEU A 52 -15.72 -7.67 -11.36
CA LEU A 52 -15.83 -8.91 -12.12
C LEU A 52 -17.25 -9.49 -12.06
N TYR A 53 -17.90 -9.47 -10.90
CA TYR A 53 -19.26 -9.98 -10.72
C TYR A 53 -20.25 -9.24 -11.64
N LEU A 54 -20.23 -7.91 -11.61
CA LEU A 54 -21.10 -7.09 -12.44
C LEU A 54 -20.79 -7.25 -13.93
N GLN A 55 -19.52 -7.47 -14.29
CA GLN A 55 -19.13 -7.76 -15.67
C GLN A 55 -19.70 -9.10 -16.14
N LYS A 56 -19.61 -10.17 -15.33
CA LYS A 56 -20.20 -11.47 -15.68
C LYS A 56 -21.72 -11.42 -15.82
N ARG A 57 -22.41 -10.67 -14.96
CA ARG A 57 -23.88 -10.52 -15.04
C ARG A 57 -24.38 -9.87 -16.32
N LYS A 58 -23.53 -9.16 -17.07
CA LYS A 58 -23.94 -8.52 -18.32
C LYS A 58 -24.02 -9.49 -19.51
N GLY A 59 -23.55 -10.73 -19.35
CA GLY A 59 -23.39 -11.66 -20.46
C GLY A 59 -22.23 -11.21 -21.34
N VAL A 60 -21.12 -11.93 -21.32
CA VAL A 60 -19.97 -11.63 -22.18
C VAL A 60 -19.90 -12.71 -23.25
N GLU A 61 -19.73 -12.31 -24.51
CA GLU A 61 -19.65 -13.22 -25.67
C GLU A 61 -18.45 -14.19 -25.63
N ASP A 62 -17.42 -13.88 -24.82
CA ASP A 62 -16.17 -14.63 -24.72
C ASP A 62 -15.88 -15.03 -23.25
N ASP A 63 -16.61 -16.04 -22.75
CA ASP A 63 -16.58 -16.49 -21.35
C ASP A 63 -15.42 -17.47 -21.05
N SER A 64 -14.18 -16.97 -21.16
CA SER A 64 -12.97 -17.73 -20.80
C SER A 64 -12.40 -17.34 -19.42
N MET A 65 -11.73 -18.30 -18.76
CA MET A 65 -11.05 -18.03 -17.48
C MET A 65 -10.02 -16.91 -17.58
N LEU A 66 -9.31 -16.84 -18.72
CA LEU A 66 -8.35 -15.77 -18.98
C LEU A 66 -9.04 -14.41 -19.11
N THR A 67 -10.22 -14.36 -19.74
CA THR A 67 -11.02 -13.13 -19.86
C THR A 67 -11.50 -12.65 -18.49
N ASP A 68 -11.93 -13.55 -17.61
CA ASP A 68 -12.31 -13.19 -16.23
C ASP A 68 -11.13 -12.61 -15.43
N ILE A 69 -9.95 -13.27 -15.51
CA ILE A 69 -8.74 -12.80 -14.82
C ILE A 69 -8.36 -11.40 -15.32
N LYS A 70 -8.36 -11.17 -16.64
CA LYS A 70 -8.07 -9.85 -17.22
C LYS A 70 -9.08 -8.78 -16.78
N ASN A 71 -10.36 -9.13 -16.69
CA ASN A 71 -11.40 -8.22 -16.23
C ASN A 71 -11.25 -7.88 -14.74
N GLY A 72 -10.97 -8.86 -13.89
CA GLY A 72 -10.66 -8.65 -12.47
C GLY A 72 -9.42 -7.76 -12.31
N MET A 73 -8.35 -8.06 -13.05
CA MET A 73 -7.11 -7.27 -13.03
C MET A 73 -7.36 -5.84 -13.47
N THR A 74 -8.20 -5.61 -14.48
CA THR A 74 -8.56 -4.25 -14.94
C THR A 74 -9.11 -3.41 -13.79
N SER A 75 -10.01 -3.97 -12.97
CA SER A 75 -10.52 -3.26 -11.80
C SER A 75 -9.41 -2.95 -10.79
N GLY A 76 -8.59 -3.94 -10.44
CA GLY A 76 -7.55 -3.75 -9.42
C GLY A 76 -6.42 -2.82 -9.87
N VAL A 77 -6.03 -2.85 -11.16
CA VAL A 77 -5.03 -1.93 -11.74
C VAL A 77 -5.52 -0.49 -11.68
N ILE A 78 -6.77 -0.23 -12.09
CA ILE A 78 -7.36 1.12 -12.06
C ILE A 78 -7.46 1.62 -10.61
N TYR A 79 -7.87 0.77 -9.68
CA TYR A 79 -7.91 1.11 -8.26
C TYR A 79 -6.51 1.49 -7.74
N ALA A 80 -5.51 0.65 -8.03
CA ALA A 80 -4.13 0.88 -7.60
C ALA A 80 -3.57 2.19 -8.15
N LEU A 81 -3.76 2.49 -9.43
CA LEU A 81 -3.28 3.73 -10.05
C LEU A 81 -3.87 4.97 -9.36
N VAL A 82 -5.18 4.99 -9.13
CA VAL A 82 -5.86 6.14 -8.52
C VAL A 82 -5.45 6.31 -7.06
N VAL A 83 -5.41 5.22 -6.30
CA VAL A 83 -5.08 5.30 -4.87
C VAL A 83 -3.59 5.61 -4.65
N CYS A 84 -2.67 4.98 -5.37
CA CYS A 84 -1.24 5.29 -5.24
C CYS A 84 -0.93 6.72 -5.69
N GLY A 85 -1.58 7.19 -6.77
CA GLY A 85 -1.50 8.59 -7.18
C GLY A 85 -1.99 9.54 -6.08
N PHE A 86 -3.14 9.25 -5.47
CA PHE A 86 -3.62 10.01 -4.32
C PHE A 86 -2.66 9.97 -3.14
N LEU A 87 -2.16 8.80 -2.76
CA LEU A 87 -1.24 8.65 -1.62
C LEU A 87 0.05 9.45 -1.79
N TYR A 88 0.58 9.52 -3.01
CA TYR A 88 1.69 10.39 -3.34
C TYR A 88 1.37 11.86 -2.97
N PHE A 89 0.27 12.41 -3.49
CA PHE A 89 -0.14 13.78 -3.17
C PHE A 89 -0.51 13.96 -1.71
N TYR A 90 -1.11 12.96 -1.07
CA TYR A 90 -1.51 13.00 0.32
C TYR A 90 -0.27 13.22 1.21
N TYR A 91 0.75 12.38 1.06
CA TYR A 91 1.94 12.47 1.89
C TYR A 91 2.92 13.59 1.47
N GLU A 92 2.85 14.09 0.23
CA GLU A 92 3.69 15.21 -0.23
C GLU A 92 3.07 16.60 0.02
N LYS A 93 1.74 16.72 -0.01
CA LYS A 93 1.05 18.02 -0.02
C LYS A 93 -0.01 18.20 1.06
N ILE A 94 -0.71 17.13 1.46
CA ILE A 94 -1.82 17.23 2.42
C ILE A 94 -1.31 17.04 3.85
N ASP A 95 -0.45 16.04 4.06
CA ASP A 95 0.02 15.62 5.38
C ASP A 95 1.52 15.28 5.36
N PRO A 96 2.39 16.24 4.96
CA PRO A 96 3.84 16.02 4.94
C PRO A 96 4.42 15.79 6.34
N GLU A 97 3.76 16.32 7.38
CA GLU A 97 4.15 16.14 8.78
C GLU A 97 4.12 14.68 9.22
N TYR A 98 3.20 13.86 8.70
CA TYR A 98 3.14 12.45 9.03
C TYR A 98 4.47 11.75 8.70
N ASN A 99 5.00 11.96 7.49
CA ASN A 99 6.27 11.37 7.09
C ASN A 99 7.44 11.89 7.94
N GLN A 100 7.45 13.18 8.27
CA GLN A 100 8.47 13.77 9.14
C GLN A 100 8.44 13.16 10.54
N LYS A 101 7.24 12.97 11.12
CA LYS A 101 7.05 12.31 12.42
C LYS A 101 7.56 10.86 12.38
N MET A 102 7.18 10.09 11.37
CA MET A 102 7.63 8.71 11.21
C MET A 102 9.16 8.58 11.07
N ILE A 103 9.80 9.51 10.34
CA ILE A 103 11.26 9.54 10.20
C ILE A 103 11.89 9.91 11.56
N ALA A 104 11.40 10.97 12.22
CA ALA A 104 11.93 11.42 13.51
C ALA A 104 11.79 10.38 14.63
N GLU A 105 10.67 9.66 14.70
CA GLU A 105 10.45 8.56 15.65
C GLU A 105 11.47 7.42 15.43
N ARG A 106 11.72 7.06 14.17
CA ARG A 106 12.75 6.05 13.84
C ARG A 106 14.16 6.53 14.16
N GLU A 107 14.48 7.79 13.85
CA GLU A 107 15.77 8.37 14.21
C GLU A 107 15.99 8.37 15.73
N MET A 108 14.98 8.75 16.50
CA MET A 108 15.04 8.73 17.96
C MET A 108 15.26 7.32 18.48
N TYR A 109 14.55 6.33 17.95
CA TYR A 109 14.76 4.92 18.28
C TYR A 109 16.22 4.50 18.03
N PHE A 110 16.77 4.76 16.84
CA PHE A 110 18.16 4.38 16.54
C PHE A 110 19.17 5.10 17.43
N LYS A 111 18.91 6.36 17.79
CA LYS A 111 19.73 7.08 18.76
C LYS A 111 19.78 6.35 20.11
N THR A 112 18.64 5.88 20.62
CA THR A 112 18.62 5.08 21.86
C THR A 112 19.38 3.75 21.76
N VAL A 113 19.45 3.16 20.55
CA VAL A 113 20.20 1.91 20.30
C VAL A 113 21.70 2.15 20.30
N VAL A 114 22.19 3.23 19.66
CA VAL A 114 23.64 3.52 19.59
C VAL A 114 24.20 4.19 20.85
N ASP A 115 23.34 4.82 21.66
CA ASP A 115 23.72 5.40 22.95
C ASP A 115 23.91 4.32 24.02
N ASP A 116 23.24 3.17 23.91
CA ASP A 116 23.40 2.00 24.78
C ASP A 116 24.62 1.15 24.34
N PRO A 117 25.68 1.04 25.16
CA PRO A 117 26.90 0.31 24.80
C PRO A 117 26.68 -1.18 24.51
N ALA A 118 25.72 -1.82 25.19
CA ALA A 118 25.46 -3.25 24.99
C ALA A 118 24.77 -3.47 23.62
N LYS A 119 23.77 -2.65 23.32
CA LYS A 119 23.06 -2.70 22.02
C LYS A 119 23.94 -2.27 20.86
N LEU A 120 24.80 -1.26 21.04
CA LEU A 120 25.74 -0.85 20.01
C LEU A 120 26.74 -1.97 19.68
N LYS A 121 27.22 -2.70 20.68
CA LYS A 121 28.10 -3.85 20.47
C LYS A 121 27.41 -4.97 19.70
N GLU A 122 26.16 -5.27 20.06
CA GLU A 122 25.34 -6.26 19.34
C GLU A 122 25.09 -5.83 17.88
N LEU A 123 24.74 -4.56 17.67
CA LEU A 123 24.52 -3.99 16.35
C LEU A 123 25.77 -4.10 15.47
N LYS A 124 26.94 -3.72 15.99
CA LYS A 124 28.22 -3.85 15.29
C LYS A 124 28.61 -5.30 15.01
N ALA A 125 28.29 -6.23 15.92
CA ALA A 125 28.52 -7.66 15.71
C ALA A 125 27.60 -8.25 14.61
N SER A 126 26.43 -7.66 14.40
CA SER A 126 25.47 -8.11 13.38
C SER A 126 25.85 -7.73 11.94
N ASN A 127 26.67 -6.68 11.76
CA ASN A 127 27.12 -6.22 10.45
C ASN A 127 28.56 -5.68 10.52
N LYS A 128 29.49 -6.36 9.83
CA LYS A 128 30.91 -6.00 9.75
C LYS A 128 31.16 -4.58 9.23
N GLU A 129 30.29 -4.05 8.38
CA GLU A 129 30.42 -2.68 7.86
C GLU A 129 30.24 -1.63 8.96
N LEU A 130 29.43 -1.92 9.99
CA LEU A 130 29.17 -1.02 11.11
C LEU A 130 30.30 -1.04 12.15
N GLU A 131 31.16 -2.07 12.14
CA GLU A 131 32.21 -2.25 13.14
C GLU A 131 33.17 -1.05 13.17
N VAL A 132 33.54 -0.57 11.97
CA VAL A 132 34.48 0.54 11.74
C VAL A 132 33.82 1.92 11.80
N MET A 133 32.49 2.00 11.80
CA MET A 133 31.76 3.27 11.82
C MET A 133 31.69 3.87 13.23
N THR A 134 31.73 5.20 13.30
CA THR A 134 31.39 6.00 14.48
C THR A 134 29.89 5.93 14.78
N LYS A 135 29.47 6.38 15.97
CA LYS A 135 28.03 6.39 16.32
C LYS A 135 27.25 7.30 15.37
N GLU A 136 27.83 8.43 15.01
CA GLU A 136 27.26 9.43 14.12
C GLU A 136 27.10 8.88 12.70
N GLU A 137 28.11 8.18 12.17
CA GLU A 137 28.03 7.51 10.86
C GLU A 137 26.99 6.39 10.85
N ILE A 138 26.87 5.63 11.94
CA ILE A 138 25.81 4.63 12.08
C ILE A 138 24.45 5.33 12.05
N ILE A 139 24.24 6.39 12.82
CA ILE A 139 22.97 7.14 12.79
C ILE A 139 22.66 7.64 11.37
N GLU A 140 23.65 8.19 10.67
CA GLU A 140 23.47 8.68 9.30
C GLU A 140 23.13 7.57 8.31
N GLU A 141 23.78 6.41 8.40
CA GLU A 141 23.47 5.26 7.56
C GLU A 141 22.04 4.76 7.82
N PHE A 142 21.66 4.65 9.09
CA PHE A 142 20.33 4.21 9.49
C PHE A 142 19.23 5.26 9.19
N ARG A 143 19.57 6.52 8.94
CA ARG A 143 18.62 7.55 8.46
C ARG A 143 18.19 7.37 7.02
N LYS A 144 19.08 6.85 6.16
CA LYS A 144 18.81 6.70 4.73
C LYS A 144 17.60 5.81 4.47
N THR A 145 17.45 4.73 5.24
CA THR A 145 16.34 3.78 5.05
C THR A 145 14.97 4.38 5.38
N PRO A 146 14.70 4.96 6.56
CA PRO A 146 13.45 5.68 6.83
C PRO A 146 13.17 6.78 5.80
N GLN A 147 14.15 7.62 5.46
CA GLN A 147 13.95 8.70 4.48
C GLN A 147 13.52 8.16 3.11
N MET A 148 14.14 7.06 2.66
CA MET A 148 13.73 6.36 1.45
C MET A 148 12.31 5.80 1.57
N LEU A 149 12.04 4.99 2.62
CA LEU A 149 10.76 4.30 2.81
C LEU A 149 9.58 5.26 2.93
N PHE A 150 9.78 6.41 3.56
CA PHE A 150 8.77 7.44 3.74
C PHE A 150 8.81 8.53 2.64
N SER A 151 9.63 8.39 1.60
CA SER A 151 9.54 9.28 0.44
C SER A 151 8.27 9.01 -0.36
N GLY A 152 7.63 10.06 -0.91
CA GLY A 152 6.44 9.92 -1.74
C GLY A 152 6.66 8.99 -2.94
N THR A 153 7.82 9.09 -3.59
CA THR A 153 8.19 8.25 -4.73
C THR A 153 8.29 6.76 -4.37
N PHE A 154 8.93 6.42 -3.25
CA PHE A 154 9.03 5.03 -2.81
C PHE A 154 7.65 4.48 -2.45
N MET A 155 6.86 5.22 -1.65
CA MET A 155 5.51 4.81 -1.28
C MET A 155 4.62 4.57 -2.50
N MET A 156 4.68 5.45 -3.50
CA MET A 156 3.94 5.30 -4.74
C MET A 156 4.39 4.07 -5.51
N THR A 157 5.70 3.89 -5.71
CA THR A 157 6.27 2.82 -6.55
C THR A 157 6.04 1.45 -5.92
N PHE A 158 6.44 1.28 -4.65
CA PHE A 158 6.27 0.03 -3.93
C PHE A 158 4.81 -0.25 -3.62
N GLY A 159 4.03 0.75 -3.23
CA GLY A 159 2.59 0.61 -3.00
C GLY A 159 1.88 0.11 -4.26
N MET A 160 2.17 0.72 -5.42
CA MET A 160 1.60 0.29 -6.69
C MET A 160 2.02 -1.13 -7.04
N LEU A 161 3.30 -1.48 -6.90
CA LEU A 161 3.79 -2.85 -7.14
C LEU A 161 3.06 -3.87 -6.25
N SER A 162 2.96 -3.62 -4.95
CA SER A 162 2.27 -4.50 -3.99
C SER A 162 0.79 -4.66 -4.35
N MET A 163 0.11 -3.56 -4.70
CA MET A 163 -1.30 -3.60 -5.09
C MET A 163 -1.53 -4.32 -6.42
N LEU A 164 -0.61 -4.21 -7.37
CA LEU A 164 -0.67 -4.92 -8.65
C LEU A 164 -0.50 -6.43 -8.47
N VAL A 165 0.46 -6.84 -7.62
CA VAL A 165 0.64 -8.27 -7.28
C VAL A 165 -0.61 -8.81 -6.59
N LEU A 166 -1.13 -8.10 -5.59
CA LEU A 166 -2.35 -8.51 -4.89
C LEU A 166 -3.56 -8.58 -5.82
N SER A 167 -3.76 -7.56 -6.66
CA SER A 167 -4.80 -7.52 -7.69
C SER A 167 -4.74 -8.74 -8.61
N THR A 168 -3.54 -9.12 -9.04
CA THR A 168 -3.33 -10.27 -9.93
C THR A 168 -3.71 -11.57 -9.25
N LEU A 169 -3.12 -11.85 -8.08
CA LEU A 169 -3.40 -13.07 -7.32
C LEU A 169 -4.88 -13.19 -6.96
N TYR A 170 -5.48 -12.08 -6.52
CA TYR A 170 -6.88 -12.08 -6.12
C TYR A 170 -7.83 -12.21 -7.32
N SER A 171 -7.49 -11.64 -8.48
CA SER A 171 -8.28 -11.82 -9.70
C SER A 171 -8.33 -13.28 -10.14
N ILE A 172 -7.23 -14.02 -10.01
CA ILE A 172 -7.19 -15.47 -10.26
C ILE A 172 -8.13 -16.20 -9.30
N LEU A 173 -8.01 -15.93 -8.00
CA LEU A 173 -8.82 -16.57 -6.97
C LEU A 173 -10.32 -16.33 -7.20
N VAL A 174 -10.72 -15.08 -7.39
CA VAL A 174 -12.13 -14.72 -7.61
C VAL A 174 -12.66 -15.34 -8.90
N SER A 175 -11.87 -15.36 -9.97
CA SER A 175 -12.28 -15.99 -11.23
C SER A 175 -12.57 -17.48 -11.05
N ILE A 176 -11.75 -18.19 -10.28
CA ILE A 176 -11.98 -19.61 -9.94
C ILE A 176 -13.27 -19.78 -9.15
N ILE A 177 -13.48 -18.96 -8.11
CA ILE A 177 -14.68 -19.03 -7.26
C ILE A 177 -15.94 -18.75 -8.09
N TYR A 178 -15.91 -17.70 -8.92
CA TYR A 178 -17.06 -17.30 -9.71
C TYR A 178 -17.45 -18.35 -10.74
N ARG A 179 -16.49 -18.98 -11.41
CA ARG A 179 -16.77 -20.08 -12.34
C ARG A 179 -17.25 -21.35 -11.65
N LYS A 180 -16.60 -21.76 -10.55
CA LYS A 180 -16.88 -23.06 -9.92
C LYS A 180 -18.07 -23.06 -8.97
N VAL A 181 -18.45 -21.90 -8.45
CA VAL A 181 -19.45 -21.80 -7.37
C VAL A 181 -20.64 -20.94 -7.79
N LEU A 182 -20.39 -19.72 -8.29
CA LEU A 182 -21.43 -18.71 -8.39
C LEU A 182 -22.19 -18.69 -9.73
N PHE A 183 -21.47 -18.84 -10.84
CA PHE A 183 -21.98 -18.76 -12.22
C PHE A 183 -21.83 -20.11 -12.94
N ARG A 184 -22.25 -21.19 -12.27
CA ARG A 184 -22.30 -22.52 -12.88
C ARG A 184 -23.25 -22.56 -14.07
#